data_AF-A0A9N8EPK5-F1
#
_entry.id   AF-A0A9N8EPK5-F1
#
_cell.length_a   1.000
_cell.length_b   1.000
_cell.length_c   1.000
_cell.angle_alpha   90.00
_cell.angle_beta   90.00
_cell.angle_gamma   90.00
#
_symmetry.space_group_name_H-M   'P 1'
#
loop_
_entity.id
_entity.type
_entity.pdbx_description
1 polymer ?
#
loop_
_entity_poly.entity_id
_entity_poly.type
_entity_poly.pdbx_seq_one_letter_code
_entity_poly.pdbx_strand_id
1 'polypeptide(L)'
;MCAGEYVATKSQNEVIAGEIATETRHVRDYQKDELKEVSDLLELIGIDDRALQKRLIRHYARDSKALLKIMIALELGFLEEEERSPAMAGLVSFFLFLAGAFPSVMPFMIPDVDPTVGFIAAGVSTCIALLVVGAVKTWATKGNCLTAALENLCVAGFGGAIAYGAGLLSIQFIET
;
A
#
# COMPACT_ATOMS: atom_id res chain seq x y z
N MET A 1 1.49 11.34 9.44
CA MET A 1 1.34 10.94 8.02
C MET A 1 -0.05 11.34 7.52
N CYS A 2 -0.19 12.31 6.61
CA CYS A 2 -1.49 12.71 6.04
C CYS A 2 -1.30 13.20 4.60
N ALA A 3 -0.56 14.30 4.43
CA ALA A 3 -0.28 14.89 3.13
C ALA A 3 0.45 13.91 2.19
N GLY A 4 1.41 13.15 2.72
CA GLY A 4 2.11 12.12 1.95
C GLY A 4 1.17 11.04 1.40
N GLU A 5 0.25 10.54 2.22
CA GLU A 5 -0.70 9.50 1.79
C GLU A 5 -1.74 10.05 0.80
N TYR A 6 -2.22 11.28 1.04
CA TYR A 6 -3.11 11.98 0.12
C TYR A 6 -2.46 12.12 -1.25
N VAL A 7 -1.21 12.60 -1.31
CA VAL A 7 -0.49 12.78 -2.57
C VAL A 7 -0.22 11.43 -3.23
N ALA A 8 0.21 10.42 -2.47
CA ALA A 8 0.45 9.08 -3.01
C ALA A 8 -0.81 8.47 -3.64
N THR A 9 -1.94 8.53 -2.94
CA THR A 9 -3.22 7.99 -3.45
C THR A 9 -3.71 8.79 -4.66
N LYS A 10 -3.61 10.13 -4.62
CA LYS A 10 -3.98 10.98 -5.76
C LYS A 10 -3.14 10.66 -6.99
N SER A 11 -1.81 10.56 -6.83
CA SER A 11 -0.90 10.24 -7.93
C SER A 11 -1.16 8.85 -8.51
N GLN A 12 -1.50 7.85 -7.67
CA GLN A 12 -1.91 6.53 -8.16
C GLN A 12 -3.18 6.61 -9.02
N ASN A 13 -4.20 7.34 -8.57
CA ASN A 13 -5.43 7.53 -9.35
C ASN A 13 -5.16 8.27 -10.68
N GLU A 14 -4.30 9.29 -10.67
CA GLU A 14 -3.92 10.04 -11.87
C GLU A 14 -3.20 9.16 -12.90
N VAL A 15 -2.30 8.27 -12.45
CA VAL A 15 -1.64 7.29 -13.32
C VAL A 15 -2.67 6.34 -13.94
N ILE A 16 -3.55 5.75 -13.13
CA ILE A 16 -4.60 4.83 -13.59
C ILE A 16 -5.52 5.52 -14.61
N ALA A 17 -5.98 6.74 -14.32
CA ALA A 17 -6.82 7.51 -15.23
C ALA A 17 -6.11 7.84 -16.55
N GLY A 18 -4.79 8.11 -16.49
CA GLY A 18 -3.94 8.32 -17.64
C GLY A 18 -3.86 7.08 -18.53
N GLU A 19 -3.60 5.91 -17.95
CA GLU A 19 -3.52 4.64 -18.70
C GLU A 19 -4.87 4.28 -19.32
N ILE A 20 -5.98 4.41 -18.59
CA ILE A 20 -7.33 4.18 -19.15
C ILE A 20 -7.60 5.13 -20.33
N ALA A 21 -7.18 6.39 -20.25
CA ALA A 21 -7.36 7.35 -21.33
C ALA A 21 -6.50 7.02 -22.56
N THR A 22 -5.27 6.51 -22.35
CA THR A 22 -4.40 6.01 -23.42
C THR A 22 -5.03 4.80 -24.09
N GLU A 23 -5.47 3.82 -23.30
CA GLU A 23 -6.04 2.57 -23.81
C GLU A 23 -7.37 2.79 -24.54
N THR A 24 -8.18 3.74 -24.03
CA THR A 24 -9.39 4.20 -24.75
C THR A 24 -9.07 4.77 -26.13
N ARG A 25 -7.93 5.46 -26.30
CA ARG A 25 -7.49 5.95 -27.63
C ARG A 25 -6.98 4.80 -28.49
N HIS A 26 -6.25 3.85 -27.92
CA HIS A 26 -5.77 2.70 -28.68
C HIS A 26 -6.90 1.82 -29.22
N VAL A 27 -7.88 1.48 -28.38
CA VAL A 27 -9.08 0.74 -28.81
C VAL A 27 -9.85 1.47 -29.92
N ARG A 28 -9.83 2.81 -29.93
CA ARG A 28 -10.49 3.63 -30.95
C ARG A 28 -9.68 3.72 -32.25
N ASP A 29 -8.40 4.00 -32.15
CA ASP A 29 -7.54 4.38 -33.29
C ASP A 29 -6.75 3.19 -33.87
N TYR A 30 -6.43 2.20 -33.04
CA TYR A 30 -5.57 1.06 -33.32
C TYR A 30 -6.23 -0.30 -33.00
N GLN A 31 -7.56 -0.39 -33.16
CA GLN A 31 -8.36 -1.58 -32.79
C GLN A 31 -7.79 -2.93 -33.29
N LYS A 32 -7.17 -2.96 -34.48
CA LYS A 32 -6.60 -4.21 -35.03
C LYS A 32 -5.37 -4.68 -34.27
N ASP A 33 -4.56 -3.74 -33.79
CA ASP A 33 -3.37 -4.02 -33.01
C ASP A 33 -3.79 -4.48 -31.61
N GLU A 34 -4.77 -3.82 -30.99
CA GLU A 34 -5.37 -4.25 -29.72
C GLU A 34 -5.94 -5.67 -29.76
N LEU A 35 -6.64 -6.04 -30.84
CA LEU A 35 -7.16 -7.41 -30.99
C LEU A 35 -6.04 -8.46 -31.13
N LYS A 36 -4.86 -8.07 -31.61
CA LYS A 36 -3.69 -8.94 -31.65
C LYS A 36 -3.10 -9.06 -30.24
N GLU A 37 -3.00 -7.96 -29.50
CA GLU A 37 -2.53 -7.96 -28.11
C GLU A 37 -3.43 -8.81 -27.21
N VAL A 38 -4.76 -8.74 -27.36
CA VAL A 38 -5.68 -9.68 -26.70
C VAL A 38 -5.33 -11.13 -27.00
N SER A 39 -4.95 -11.47 -28.23
CA SER A 39 -4.54 -12.84 -28.56
C SER A 39 -3.29 -13.27 -27.80
N ASP A 40 -2.31 -12.38 -27.69
CA ASP A 40 -1.04 -12.63 -27.01
C ASP A 40 -1.25 -12.73 -25.48
N LEU A 41 -2.11 -11.88 -24.92
CA LEU A 41 -2.51 -11.92 -23.50
C LEU A 41 -3.33 -13.17 -23.16
N LEU A 42 -4.19 -13.64 -24.07
CA LEU A 42 -4.93 -14.90 -23.89
C LEU A 42 -3.99 -16.11 -23.84
N GLU A 43 -2.95 -16.14 -24.68
CA GLU A 43 -1.90 -17.17 -24.65
C GLU A 43 -1.14 -17.10 -23.31
N LEU A 44 -0.81 -15.90 -22.84
CA LEU A 44 -0.11 -15.71 -21.55
C LEU A 44 -0.89 -16.25 -20.34
N ILE A 45 -2.23 -16.15 -20.34
CA ILE A 45 -3.07 -16.70 -19.26
C ILE A 45 -3.43 -18.19 -19.48
N GLY A 46 -2.83 -18.86 -20.45
CA GLY A 46 -2.95 -20.29 -20.70
C GLY A 46 -4.11 -20.71 -21.63
N ILE A 47 -4.67 -19.77 -22.41
CA ILE A 47 -5.69 -20.08 -23.42
C ILE A 47 -4.99 -20.28 -24.77
N ASP A 48 -4.39 -21.45 -24.97
CA ASP A 48 -3.62 -21.76 -26.20
C ASP A 48 -4.47 -22.30 -27.36
N ASP A 49 -5.74 -22.65 -27.09
CA ASP A 49 -6.65 -23.15 -28.13
C ASP A 49 -6.98 -22.05 -29.15
N ARG A 50 -6.37 -22.16 -30.34
CA ARG A 50 -6.57 -21.25 -31.47
C ARG A 50 -8.03 -21.14 -31.90
N ALA A 51 -8.86 -22.18 -31.75
CA ALA A 51 -10.28 -22.10 -32.08
C ALA A 51 -11.05 -21.23 -31.08
N LEU A 52 -10.73 -21.37 -29.78
CA LEU A 52 -11.28 -20.54 -28.72
C LEU A 52 -10.82 -19.08 -28.83
N GLN A 53 -9.51 -18.83 -28.99
CA GLN A 53 -8.96 -17.49 -29.21
C GLN A 53 -9.67 -16.77 -30.36
N LYS A 54 -9.82 -17.43 -31.53
CA LYS A 54 -10.54 -16.87 -32.68
C LYS A 54 -12.00 -16.51 -32.37
N ARG A 55 -12.68 -17.25 -31.49
CA ARG A 55 -14.05 -16.92 -31.08
C ARG A 55 -14.08 -15.70 -30.16
N LEU A 56 -13.16 -15.61 -29.21
CA LEU A 56 -13.03 -14.48 -28.28
C LEU A 56 -12.66 -13.18 -29.03
N ILE A 57 -11.65 -13.22 -29.91
CA ILE A 57 -11.24 -12.08 -30.73
C ILE A 57 -12.41 -11.57 -31.58
N ARG A 58 -13.18 -12.48 -32.20
CA ARG A 58 -14.39 -12.08 -32.96
C ARG A 58 -15.48 -11.43 -32.11
N HIS A 59 -15.57 -11.81 -30.83
CA HIS A 59 -16.51 -11.19 -29.90
C HIS A 59 -16.06 -9.76 -29.58
N TYR A 60 -14.80 -9.58 -29.14
CA TYR A 60 -14.24 -8.26 -28.80
C TYR A 60 -14.13 -7.32 -30.00
N ALA A 61 -13.91 -7.85 -31.21
CA ALA A 61 -13.90 -7.05 -32.43
C ALA A 61 -15.25 -6.37 -32.75
N ARG A 62 -16.36 -6.90 -32.21
CA ARG A 62 -17.71 -6.37 -32.44
C ARG A 62 -18.16 -5.39 -31.34
N ASP A 63 -17.45 -5.33 -30.23
CA ASP A 63 -17.80 -4.50 -29.08
C ASP A 63 -16.55 -3.85 -28.51
N SER A 64 -16.30 -2.60 -28.91
CA SER A 64 -15.18 -1.79 -28.42
C SER A 64 -15.22 -1.57 -26.91
N LYS A 65 -16.40 -1.59 -26.27
CA LYS A 65 -16.49 -1.47 -24.81
C LYS A 65 -16.05 -2.77 -24.13
N ALA A 66 -16.42 -3.91 -24.70
CA ALA A 66 -15.92 -5.20 -24.22
C ALA A 66 -14.42 -5.34 -24.45
N LEU A 67 -13.90 -4.87 -25.60
CA LEU A 67 -12.46 -4.84 -25.90
C LEU A 67 -11.69 -3.99 -24.88
N LEU A 68 -12.15 -2.76 -24.62
CA LEU A 68 -11.53 -1.90 -23.61
C LEU A 68 -11.53 -2.55 -22.22
N LYS A 69 -12.63 -3.18 -21.81
CA LYS A 69 -12.70 -3.85 -20.50
C LYS A 69 -11.74 -5.02 -20.39
N ILE A 70 -11.57 -5.83 -21.44
CA ILE A 70 -10.64 -6.95 -21.39
C ILE A 70 -9.18 -6.48 -21.43
N MET A 71 -8.87 -5.42 -22.17
CA MET A 71 -7.54 -4.81 -22.16
C MET A 71 -7.20 -4.24 -20.79
N ILE A 72 -8.08 -3.43 -20.18
CA ILE A 72 -7.90 -2.93 -18.81
C ILE A 72 -7.67 -4.08 -17.82
N ALA A 73 -8.42 -5.18 -17.95
CA ALA A 73 -8.29 -6.32 -17.06
C ALA A 73 -6.98 -7.10 -17.25
N LEU A 74 -6.57 -7.38 -18.49
CA LEU A 74 -5.43 -8.25 -18.78
C LEU A 74 -4.10 -7.51 -18.88
N GLU A 75 -4.11 -6.26 -19.36
CA GLU A 75 -2.92 -5.44 -19.52
C GLU A 75 -2.63 -4.62 -18.25
N LEU A 76 -3.64 -3.91 -17.71
CA LEU A 76 -3.46 -3.04 -16.54
C LEU A 76 -3.66 -3.77 -15.20
N GLY A 77 -4.30 -4.95 -15.21
CA GLY A 77 -4.39 -5.85 -14.06
C GLY A 77 -5.47 -5.50 -13.03
N PHE A 78 -6.48 -4.71 -13.38
CA PHE A 78 -7.62 -4.41 -12.51
C PHE A 78 -8.96 -4.50 -13.24
N LEU A 79 -10.00 -4.96 -12.55
CA LEU A 79 -11.32 -5.26 -13.14
C LEU A 79 -12.35 -4.13 -12.95
N GLU A 80 -12.11 -3.25 -11.98
CA GLU A 80 -13.00 -2.14 -11.63
C GLU A 80 -12.19 -0.84 -11.52
N GLU A 81 -12.86 0.29 -11.73
CA GLU A 81 -12.34 1.61 -11.38
C GLU A 81 -12.21 1.68 -9.85
N GLU A 82 -11.08 1.21 -9.32
CA GLU A 82 -10.77 1.27 -7.90
C GLU A 82 -10.31 2.70 -7.55
N GLU A 83 -11.21 3.68 -7.71
CA GLU A 83 -10.89 5.07 -7.38
C GLU A 83 -10.85 5.22 -5.85
N ARG A 84 -9.64 5.24 -5.31
CA ARG A 84 -9.42 5.40 -3.87
C ARG A 84 -9.55 6.87 -3.50
N SER A 85 -10.39 7.19 -2.51
CA SER A 85 -10.51 8.57 -2.02
C SER A 85 -9.21 9.04 -1.36
N PRO A 86 -8.48 10.01 -1.95
CA PRO A 86 -7.21 10.46 -1.38
C PRO A 86 -7.39 11.16 -0.03
N ALA A 87 -8.51 11.87 0.14
CA ALA A 87 -8.85 12.54 1.39
C ALA A 87 -9.08 11.53 2.53
N MET A 88 -9.82 10.45 2.26
CA MET A 88 -10.05 9.39 3.24
C MET A 88 -8.77 8.64 3.57
N ALA A 89 -7.96 8.29 2.57
CA ALA A 89 -6.66 7.64 2.79
C ALA A 89 -5.74 8.48 3.69
N GLY A 90 -5.66 9.79 3.42
CA GLY A 90 -4.90 10.74 4.23
C GLY A 90 -5.40 10.85 5.67
N LEU A 91 -6.72 11.03 5.87
CA LEU A 91 -7.32 11.17 7.20
C LEU A 91 -7.20 9.89 8.04
N VAL A 92 -7.50 8.73 7.45
CA VAL A 92 -7.39 7.45 8.16
C VAL A 92 -5.94 7.21 8.57
N SER A 93 -4.98 7.45 7.67
CA SER A 93 -3.56 7.33 7.98
C SER A 93 -3.10 8.30 9.07
N PHE A 94 -3.66 9.51 9.10
CA PHE A 94 -3.38 10.48 10.16
C PHE A 94 -3.82 9.97 11.53
N PHE A 95 -5.07 9.53 11.65
CA PHE A 95 -5.62 9.07 12.93
C PHE A 95 -4.98 7.76 13.38
N LEU A 96 -4.69 6.83 12.45
CA LEU A 96 -3.98 5.60 12.78
C LEU A 96 -2.55 5.87 13.24
N PHE A 97 -1.84 6.80 12.60
CA PHE A 97 -0.51 7.22 13.04
C PHE A 97 -0.55 7.85 14.42
N LEU A 98 -1.51 8.76 14.67
CA LEU A 98 -1.68 9.40 15.96
C LEU A 98 -1.98 8.37 17.06
N ALA A 99 -2.91 7.45 16.80
CA ALA A 99 -3.26 6.37 17.73
C ALA A 99 -2.08 5.42 17.97
N GLY A 100 -1.30 5.09 16.94
CA GLY A 100 -0.12 4.23 17.04
C GLY A 100 1.06 4.87 17.77
N ALA A 101 1.22 6.20 17.67
CA ALA A 101 2.25 6.95 18.39
C ALA A 101 1.85 7.27 19.84
N PHE A 102 0.56 7.24 20.17
CA PHE A 102 0.08 7.62 21.50
C PHE A 102 0.72 6.82 22.66
N PRO A 103 0.88 5.47 22.58
CA PRO A 103 1.48 4.70 23.65
C PRO A 103 2.90 5.14 24.04
N SER A 104 3.71 5.63 23.09
CA SER A 104 5.09 6.05 23.35
C SER A 104 5.19 7.43 23.99
N VAL A 105 4.20 8.31 23.74
CA VAL A 105 4.19 9.69 24.26
C VAL A 105 3.42 9.81 25.57
N MET A 106 2.37 9.01 25.74
CA MET A 106 1.42 9.09 26.86
C MET A 106 2.10 9.10 28.25
N PRO A 107 3.13 8.28 28.55
CA PRO A 107 3.79 8.30 29.86
C PRO A 107 4.45 9.63 30.22
N PHE A 108 4.91 10.40 29.23
CA PHE A 108 5.54 11.70 29.45
C PHE A 108 4.53 12.85 29.60
N MET A 109 3.24 12.61 29.37
CA MET A 109 2.19 13.61 29.59
C MET A 109 1.81 13.75 31.07
N ILE A 110 2.27 12.83 31.92
CA ILE A 110 2.00 12.85 33.37
C ILE A 110 2.94 13.88 34.03
N PRO A 111 2.38 14.92 34.70
CA PRO A 111 3.19 15.89 35.42
C PRO A 111 4.04 15.23 36.51
N ASP A 112 5.24 15.76 36.74
CA ASP A 112 6.16 15.31 37.80
C ASP A 112 6.64 13.85 37.70
N VAL A 113 6.46 13.19 36.55
CA VAL A 113 6.98 11.84 36.34
C VAL A 113 8.51 11.87 36.30
N ASP A 114 9.15 10.96 37.03
CA ASP A 114 10.59 10.77 36.91
C ASP A 114 10.94 10.38 35.45
N PRO A 115 11.93 11.05 34.81
CA PRO A 115 12.26 10.80 33.41
C PRO A 115 12.63 9.33 33.11
N THR A 116 13.25 8.63 34.07
CA THR A 116 13.63 7.23 33.93
C THR A 116 12.39 6.34 33.95
N VAL A 117 11.47 6.61 34.88
CA VAL A 117 10.19 5.90 34.96
C VAL A 117 9.35 6.14 33.70
N GLY A 118 9.28 7.38 33.23
CA GLY A 118 8.61 7.74 31.98
C GLY A 118 9.18 7.01 30.77
N PHE A 119 10.51 6.93 30.65
CA PHE A 119 11.19 6.22 29.58
C PHE A 119 10.88 4.71 29.60
N ILE A 120 10.97 4.05 30.76
CA ILE A 120 10.66 2.63 30.89
C ILE A 120 9.20 2.36 30.55
N ALA A 121 8.28 3.18 31.08
CA ALA A 121 6.86 3.06 30.80
C ALA A 121 6.55 3.23 29.31
N ALA A 122 7.17 4.20 28.63
CA ALA A 122 7.05 4.43 27.20
C ALA A 122 7.60 3.27 26.37
N GLY A 123 8.74 2.68 26.78
CA GLY A 123 9.29 1.50 26.13
C GLY A 123 8.35 0.30 26.23
N VAL A 124 7.85 -0.01 27.43
CA VAL A 124 6.95 -1.14 27.67
C VAL A 124 5.63 -0.96 26.93
N SER A 125 5.00 0.21 27.01
CA SER A 125 3.74 0.49 26.31
C SER A 125 3.89 0.37 24.80
N THR A 126 5.00 0.86 24.24
CA THR A 126 5.31 0.75 22.81
C THR A 126 5.51 -0.70 22.39
N CYS A 127 6.25 -1.50 23.17
CA CYS A 127 6.44 -2.93 22.90
C CYS A 127 5.09 -3.67 22.87
N ILE A 128 4.21 -3.41 23.85
CA ILE A 128 2.87 -4.01 23.90
C ILE A 128 2.06 -3.59 22.66
N ALA A 129 2.06 -2.30 22.33
CA ALA A 129 1.34 -1.79 21.17
C ALA A 129 1.83 -2.42 19.86
N LEU A 130 3.14 -2.56 19.66
CA LEU A 130 3.73 -3.20 18.47
C LEU A 130 3.35 -4.67 18.35
N LEU A 131 3.36 -5.41 19.47
CA LEU A 131 2.92 -6.80 19.51
C LEU A 131 1.43 -6.93 19.15
N VAL A 132 0.57 -6.05 19.69
CA VAL A 132 -0.86 -6.01 19.37
C VAL A 132 -1.09 -5.68 17.91
N VAL A 133 -0.43 -4.65 17.37
CA VAL A 133 -0.56 -4.26 15.95
C VAL A 133 -0.08 -5.40 15.03
N GLY A 134 1.03 -6.05 15.36
CA GLY A 134 1.50 -7.20 14.60
C GLY A 134 0.56 -8.41 14.66
N ALA A 135 -0.06 -8.67 15.82
CA ALA A 135 -1.09 -9.68 15.96
C ALA A 135 -2.34 -9.34 15.13
N VAL A 136 -2.85 -8.11 15.21
CA VAL A 136 -4.02 -7.65 14.45
C VAL A 136 -3.76 -7.71 12.93
N LYS A 137 -2.54 -7.37 12.48
CA LYS A 137 -2.13 -7.51 11.08
C LYS A 137 -2.37 -8.94 10.56
N THR A 138 -2.20 -9.97 11.39
CA THR A 138 -2.39 -11.37 10.96
C THR A 138 -3.84 -11.76 10.72
N TRP A 139 -4.79 -11.05 11.33
CA TRP A 139 -6.19 -11.22 10.98
C TRP A 139 -6.45 -10.84 9.51
N ALA A 140 -5.83 -9.77 9.02
CA ALA A 140 -5.96 -9.33 7.62
C ALA A 140 -5.15 -10.21 6.65
N THR A 141 -3.94 -10.63 7.03
CA THR A 141 -3.04 -11.38 6.14
C THR A 141 -3.18 -12.90 6.23
N LYS A 142 -4.00 -13.43 7.15
CA LYS A 142 -4.16 -14.86 7.44
C LYS A 142 -2.84 -15.59 7.77
N GLY A 143 -1.85 -14.85 8.26
CA GLY A 143 -0.51 -15.36 8.61
C GLY A 143 -0.39 -15.84 10.06
N ASN A 144 0.84 -16.18 10.48
CA ASN A 144 1.13 -16.56 11.87
C ASN A 144 1.26 -15.32 12.77
N CYS A 145 0.35 -15.20 13.75
CA CYS A 145 0.28 -14.12 14.73
C CYS A 145 1.62 -13.83 15.43
N LEU A 146 2.32 -14.86 15.87
CA LEU A 146 3.54 -14.69 16.66
C LEU A 146 4.68 -14.14 15.79
N THR A 147 4.81 -14.67 14.56
CA THR A 147 5.85 -14.22 13.62
C THR A 147 5.66 -12.76 13.25
N ALA A 148 4.44 -12.32 12.93
CA ALA A 148 4.17 -10.93 12.56
C ALA A 148 4.34 -9.95 13.75
N ALA A 149 3.98 -10.38 14.97
CA ALA A 149 4.20 -9.59 16.18
C ALA A 149 5.69 -9.39 16.46
N LEU A 150 6.49 -10.47 16.38
CA LEU A 150 7.94 -10.41 16.57
C LEU A 150 8.63 -9.61 15.46
N GLU A 151 8.22 -9.77 14.21
CA GLU A 151 8.74 -9.00 13.08
C GLU A 151 8.55 -7.50 13.30
N ASN A 152 7.32 -7.07 13.65
CA ASN A 152 7.04 -5.66 13.94
C ASN A 152 7.90 -5.13 15.11
N LEU A 153 8.04 -5.93 16.18
CA LEU A 153 8.85 -5.54 17.34
C LEU A 153 10.33 -5.40 16.96
N CYS A 154 10.88 -6.32 16.18
CA CYS A 154 12.28 -6.28 15.74
C CYS A 154 12.56 -5.09 14.83
N VAL A 155 11.71 -4.83 13.83
CA VAL A 155 11.87 -3.72 12.88
C VAL A 155 11.79 -2.37 13.60
N ALA A 156 10.77 -2.19 14.44
CA ALA A 156 10.59 -0.95 15.19
C ALA A 156 11.69 -0.77 16.26
N GLY A 157 12.08 -1.86 16.95
CA GLY A 157 13.17 -1.85 17.92
C GLY A 157 14.50 -1.46 17.31
N PHE A 158 14.81 -1.97 16.11
CA PHE A 158 16.01 -1.58 15.37
C PHE A 158 16.00 -0.10 14.97
N GLY A 159 14.87 0.41 14.46
CA GLY A 159 14.69 1.82 14.17
C GLY A 159 14.85 2.71 15.42
N GLY A 160 14.27 2.29 16.54
CA GLY A 160 14.42 2.97 17.84
C GLY A 160 15.86 3.00 18.34
N ALA A 161 16.60 1.89 18.20
CA ALA A 161 18.01 1.82 18.57
C ALA A 161 18.88 2.76 17.73
N ILE A 162 18.62 2.86 16.41
CA ILE A 162 19.29 3.82 15.54
C ILE A 162 18.97 5.26 15.95
N ALA A 163 17.70 5.57 16.20
CA ALA A 163 17.28 6.92 16.61
C ALA A 163 17.92 7.33 17.95
N TYR A 164 17.96 6.43 18.92
CA TYR A 164 18.65 6.65 20.19
C TYR A 164 20.14 6.87 20.00
N GLY A 165 20.79 6.04 19.17
CA GLY A 165 22.22 6.20 18.82
C GLY A 165 22.52 7.54 18.14
N ALA A 166 21.67 7.99 17.21
CA ALA A 166 21.80 9.30 16.59
C ALA A 166 21.65 10.45 17.62
N GLY A 167 20.73 10.29 18.58
CA GLY A 167 20.59 11.20 19.72
C GLY A 167 21.86 11.30 20.54
N LEU A 168 22.46 10.17 20.92
CA LEU A 168 23.74 10.14 21.65
C LEU A 168 24.88 10.83 20.89
N LEU A 169 24.99 10.57 19.58
CA LEU A 169 26.00 11.24 18.74
C LEU A 169 25.80 12.75 18.71
N SER A 170 24.55 13.22 18.59
CA SER A 170 24.25 14.65 18.54
C SER A 170 24.65 15.39 19.82
N ILE A 171 24.51 14.75 20.98
CA ILE A 171 24.93 15.32 22.27
C ILE A 171 26.45 15.46 22.31
N GLN A 172 27.18 14.47 21.80
CA GLN A 172 28.64 14.48 21.77
C GLN A 172 29.20 15.64 20.91
N PHE A 173 28.53 16.01 19.82
CA PHE A 173 28.92 17.14 18.97
C PHE A 173 28.64 18.52 19.59
N ILE A 174 27.68 18.63 20.51
CA ILE A 174 27.34 19.90 21.18
C ILE A 174 28.36 20.24 22.29
N GLU A 175 28.99 19.22 22.88
CA GLU A 175 29.99 19.38 23.93
C GLU A 175 31.44 19.57 23.40
N THR A 176 31.65 19.59 22.07
CA THR A 176 32.97 19.81 21.44
C THR A 176 33.07 21.20 20.82
#